data_AF-A0A1C6IGN3-F1
#
_entry.id   AF-A0A1C6IGN3-F1
#
_cell.length_a   1.000
_cell.length_b   1.000
_cell.length_c   1.000
_cell.angle_alpha   90.00
_cell.angle_beta   90.00
_cell.angle_gamma   90.00
#
_symmetry.space_group_name_H-M   'P 1'
#
loop_
_entity.id
_entity.type
_entity.pdbx_description
1 polymer ?
#
loop_
_entity_poly.entity_id
_entity_poly.type
_entity_poly.pdbx_seq_one_letter_code
_entity_poly.pdbx_strand_id
1 'polypeptide(L)' 'MLNPAMLMKIKKLKDKFVENHPKFPMFLNAVYNQGLVEDAIIEINVTRPDGHKLASNIKLKQSDIEMLREMQNMIK' A
#
# COMPACT_ATOMS: atom_id res chain seq x y z
N MET A 1 -14.72 13.78 14.87
CA MET A 1 -15.58 14.09 13.70
C MET A 1 -14.66 14.46 12.54
N LEU A 2 -14.74 13.76 11.40
CA LEU A 2 -13.96 14.10 10.22
C LEU A 2 -14.49 15.43 9.64
N ASN A 3 -13.67 16.48 9.67
CA ASN A 3 -14.03 17.79 9.11
C ASN A 3 -13.84 17.75 7.57
N PRO A 4 -14.83 18.22 6.77
CA PRO A 4 -14.70 18.34 5.32
C PRO A 4 -13.41 19.01 4.82
N ALA A 5 -12.90 20.01 5.55
CA ALA A 5 -11.64 20.68 5.21
C ALA A 5 -10.42 19.74 5.35
N MET A 6 -10.41 18.84 6.36
CA MET A 6 -9.36 17.83 6.51
C MET A 6 -9.44 16.78 5.40
N LEU A 7 -10.64 16.38 5.00
CA LEU A 7 -10.83 15.44 3.88
C LEU A 7 -10.31 16.02 2.56
N MET A 8 -10.59 17.29 2.28
CA MET A 8 -10.04 17.98 1.10
C MET A 8 -8.51 18.06 1.13
N LYS A 9 -7.91 18.31 2.30
CA LYS A 9 -6.45 18.32 2.47
C LYS A 9 -5.84 16.94 2.20
N ILE A 10 -6.43 15.88 2.75
CA ILE A 10 -5.98 14.49 2.53
C ILE A 10 -6.07 14.13 1.05
N LYS A 11 -7.17 14.50 0.37
CA LYS A 11 -7.32 14.28 -1.07
C LYS A 11 -6.19 14.94 -1.87
N LYS A 12 -5.90 16.22 -1.62
CA LYS A 12 -4.79 16.93 -2.31
C LYS A 12 -3.43 16.27 -2.07
N LEU A 13 -3.16 15.81 -0.85
CA LEU A 13 -1.91 15.11 -0.53
C LEU A 13 -1.81 13.77 -1.26
N LYS A 14 -2.91 13.01 -1.32
CA LYS A 14 -3.00 11.77 -2.10
C LYS A 14 -2.76 12.02 -3.58
N ASP A 15 -3.43 13.02 -4.17
CA ASP A 15 -3.30 13.33 -5.60
C ASP A 15 -1.85 13.68 -5.95
N LYS A 16 -1.20 14.53 -5.15
CA LYS A 16 0.23 14.87 -5.33
C LYS A 16 1.16 13.68 -5.18
N PHE A 17 0.86 12.75 -4.25
CA PHE A 17 1.65 11.53 -4.11
C PHE A 17 1.53 10.62 -5.33
N VAL A 18 0.32 10.48 -5.88
CA VAL A 18 0.08 9.74 -7.12
C VAL A 18 0.78 10.39 -8.31
N GLU A 19 0.75 11.72 -8.40
CA GLU A 19 1.48 12.48 -9.43
C GLU A 19 2.99 12.24 -9.37
N ASN A 20 3.58 12.27 -8.17
CA ASN A 20 5.00 11.97 -7.98
C ASN A 20 5.36 10.50 -8.25
N HIS A 21 4.41 9.58 -8.09
CA HIS A 21 4.63 8.13 -8.12
C HIS A 21 3.56 7.39 -8.95
N PRO A 22 3.40 7.67 -10.25
CA PRO A 22 2.28 7.15 -11.05
C PRO A 22 2.26 5.63 -11.17
N LYS A 23 3.44 4.99 -11.09
CA LYS A 23 3.58 3.53 -11.14
C LYS A 23 3.12 2.84 -9.86
N PHE A 24 3.14 3.53 -8.72
CA PHE A 24 2.89 2.90 -7.42
C PHE A 24 1.43 2.48 -7.22
N PRO A 25 0.41 3.30 -7.54
CA PRO A 25 -0.98 2.85 -7.50
C PRO A 25 -1.27 1.68 -8.47
N MET A 26 -0.66 1.71 -9.66
CA MET A 26 -0.79 0.62 -10.63
C MET A 26 -0.20 -0.68 -10.08
N PHE A 27 0.97 -0.60 -9.45
CA PHE A 27 1.61 -1.71 -8.76
C PHE A 27 0.72 -2.27 -7.65
N LEU A 28 0.17 -1.42 -6.76
CA LEU A 28 -0.74 -1.87 -5.70
C LEU A 28 -1.97 -2.58 -6.26
N ASN A 29 -2.54 -2.09 -7.37
CA ASN A 29 -3.64 -2.75 -8.05
C ASN A 29 -3.23 -4.13 -8.60
N ALA A 30 -2.06 -4.25 -9.20
CA ALA A 30 -1.56 -5.55 -9.69
C ALA A 30 -1.30 -6.53 -8.53
N VAL A 31 -0.64 -6.08 -7.46
CA VAL A 31 -0.41 -6.89 -6.24
C VAL A 31 -1.73 -7.37 -5.67
N TYR A 32 -2.75 -6.52 -5.58
CA TYR A 32 -4.06 -6.94 -5.07
C TYR A 32 -4.72 -8.01 -5.95
N ASN A 33 -4.72 -7.81 -7.27
CA ASN A 33 -5.43 -8.71 -8.18
C ASN A 33 -4.71 -10.05 -8.40
N GLN A 34 -3.38 -10.08 -8.29
CA GLN A 34 -2.56 -11.21 -8.72
C GLN A 34 -1.54 -11.69 -7.68
N GLY A 35 -1.14 -10.83 -6.75
CA GLY A 35 -0.02 -11.08 -5.83
C GLY A 35 -0.41 -11.55 -4.41
N LEU A 36 -1.67 -11.39 -4.00
CA LEU A 36 -2.16 -11.83 -2.69
C LEU A 36 -2.60 -13.30 -2.72
N VAL A 37 -1.60 -14.19 -2.75
CA VAL A 37 -1.75 -15.65 -2.72
C VAL A 37 -0.97 -16.24 -1.54
N GLU A 38 -1.41 -17.39 -1.03
CA GLU A 38 -0.75 -18.05 0.11
C GLU A 38 0.70 -18.38 -0.24
N ASP A 39 1.58 -18.32 0.76
CA ASP A 39 3.03 -18.48 0.65
C ASP A 39 3.78 -17.43 -0.19
N ALA A 40 3.09 -16.47 -0.83
CA ALA A 40 3.76 -15.35 -1.47
C ALA A 40 4.56 -14.53 -0.45
N ILE A 41 5.71 -14.03 -0.90
CA ILE A 41 6.61 -13.21 -0.06
C ILE A 41 6.50 -11.77 -0.51
N ILE A 42 6.03 -10.90 0.39
CA ILE A 42 6.13 -9.45 0.23
C ILE A 42 7.47 -9.02 0.81
N GLU A 43 8.34 -8.46 -0.02
CA GLU A 43 9.57 -7.82 0.41
C GLU A 43 9.44 -6.29 0.32
N ILE A 44 9.75 -5.60 1.42
CA ILE A 44 9.72 -4.14 1.51
C ILE A 44 11.14 -3.66 1.78
N ASN A 45 11.64 -2.83 0.88
CA ASN A 45 12.95 -2.20 1.01
C ASN A 45 12.78 -0.67 1.01
N VAL A 46 13.32 -0.01 2.04
CA VAL A 46 13.41 1.44 2.12
C VAL A 46 14.88 1.82 2.11
N THR A 47 15.30 2.54 1.08
CA THR A 47 16.64 3.12 1.01
C THR A 47 16.54 4.60 1.36
N ARG A 48 17.20 5.00 2.44
CA ARG A 48 17.27 6.39 2.87
C ARG A 48 18.32 7.15 2.05
N PRO A 49 18.22 8.48 1.93
CA PRO A 49 19.20 9.29 1.18
C PRO A 49 20.63 9.21 1.74
N ASP A 50 20.79 8.89 3.03
CA ASP A 50 22.07 8.69 3.69
C ASP A 50 22.69 7.30 3.43
N GLY A 51 22.03 6.47 2.62
CA GLY A 51 22.48 5.12 2.25
C GLY A 51 22.02 4.01 3.19
N HIS A 52 21.40 4.33 4.34
CA HIS A 52 20.85 3.31 5.23
C HIS A 52 19.66 2.59 4.58
N LYS A 53 19.63 1.25 4.72
CA LYS A 53 18.56 0.40 4.21
C LYS A 53 17.77 -0.23 5.34
N LEU A 54 16.45 -0.17 5.24
CA LEU A 54 15.51 -0.93 6.06
C LEU A 54 14.87 -1.97 5.14
N ALA A 55 14.95 -3.23 5.52
CA ALA A 55 14.37 -4.33 4.76
C ALA A 55 13.48 -5.18 5.66
N SER A 56 12.38 -5.69 5.13
CA SER A 56 11.52 -6.66 5.79
C SER A 56 10.89 -7.60 4.77
N ASN A 57 10.70 -8.85 5.18
CA ASN A 57 10.09 -9.90 4.38
C ASN A 57 8.90 -10.48 5.15
N ILE A 58 7.77 -10.58 4.48
CA ILE A 58 6.53 -11.10 5.04
C ILE A 58 6.07 -12.24 4.13
N LYS A 59 6.10 -13.47 4.65
CA LYS A 59 5.45 -14.61 3.99
C LYS A 59 3.97 -14.59 4.35
N LEU A 60 3.11 -14.48 3.35
CA LEU A 60 1.67 -14.40 3.52
C LEU A 60 1.09 -15.74 3.97
N LYS A 61 0.31 -15.70 5.04
CA LYS A 61 -0.60 -16.78 5.43
C LYS A 61 -2.00 -16.48 4.91
N GLN A 62 -2.82 -17.52 4.84
CA GLN A 62 -4.23 -17.39 4.45
C GLN A 62 -4.99 -16.33 5.28
N SER A 63 -4.77 -16.28 6.60
CA SER A 63 -5.38 -15.27 7.49
C SER A 63 -5.02 -13.84 7.13
N ASP A 64 -3.79 -13.61 6.64
CA ASP A 64 -3.32 -12.28 6.26
C ASP A 64 -3.99 -11.82 4.96
N ILE A 65 -4.19 -12.75 4.03
CA ILE A 65 -4.86 -12.49 2.75
C ILE A 65 -6.33 -12.12 2.98
N GLU A 66 -7.00 -12.84 3.88
CA GLU A 66 -8.39 -12.55 4.26
C GLU A 66 -8.50 -11.14 4.85
N MET A 67 -7.64 -10.80 5.82
CA MET A 67 -7.56 -9.46 6.41
C MET A 67 -7.33 -8.38 5.34
N LEU A 68 -6.38 -8.58 4.43
CA LEU A 68 -6.06 -7.63 3.36
C LEU A 68 -7.22 -7.43 2.38
N ARG A 69 -7.99 -8.49 2.08
CA ARG A 69 -9.18 -8.42 1.22
C ARG A 69 -10.31 -7.67 1.91
N GLU A 70 -10.54 -7.91 3.20
CA GLU A 70 -11.56 -7.19 3.98
C GLU A 70 -11.24 -5.70 4.08
N MET A 71 -9.99 -5.35 4.40
CA MET A 71 -9.55 -3.96 4.44
C MET A 71 -9.78 -3.23 3.10
N GLN A 72 -9.55 -3.91 1.97
CA GLN A 72 -9.80 -3.30 0.65
C GLN A 72 -11.30 -3.01 0.44
N ASN A 73 -12.18 -3.92 0.83
CA ASN A 73 -13.62 -3.72 0.69
C ASN A 73 -14.15 -2.55 1.54
N MET A 74 -13.49 -2.24 2.66
CA MET A 74 -13.82 -1.09 3.49
C MET A 74 -13.30 0.25 2.95
N ILE A 75 -12.30 0.22 2.06
CA ILE A 75 -11.65 1.42 1.50
C ILE A 75 -12.10 1.71 0.06
N LYS A 76 -12.73 0.73 -0.62
CA LYS A 76 -13.49 0.93 -1.86
C LYS A 76 -14.71 1.80 -1.63
#